data_AF-A2TY89-F1
#
_entry.id   AF-A2TY89-F1
#
_cell.length_a   1.000
_cell.length_b   1.000
_cell.length_c   1.000
_cell.angle_alpha   90.00
_cell.angle_beta   90.00
_cell.angle_gamma   90.00
#
_symmetry.space_group_name_H-M   'P 1'
#
loop_
_entity.id
_entity.type
_entity.pdbx_description
1 polymer ?
#
loop_
_entity_poly.entity_id
_entity_poly.type
_entity_poly.pdbx_seq_one_letter_code
_entity_poly.pdbx_strand_id
1 'polypeptide(L)' 'MKDLTNKYENAKSSSIEFMKNGQISAYLNSLLEMNKYKRLMVAITAN' A
#
# COMPACT_ATOMS: atom_id res chain seq x y z
N MET A 1 7.17 11.29 6.39
CA MET A 1 7.85 9.98 6.19
C MET A 1 7.18 8.86 6.98
N LYS A 2 7.18 8.88 8.32
CA LYS A 2 6.55 7.82 9.15
C LYS A 2 5.09 7.51 8.79
N ASP A 3 4.25 8.52 8.54
CA ASP A 3 2.85 8.29 8.18
C ASP A 3 2.65 7.59 6.83
N LEU A 4 3.48 7.89 5.83
CA LEU A 4 3.41 7.24 4.52
C LEU A 4 3.90 5.80 4.60
N THR A 5 4.95 5.55 5.37
CA THR A 5 5.44 4.19 5.65
C THR A 5 4.38 3.37 6.38
N ASN A 6 3.71 3.94 7.38
CA ASN A 6 2.64 3.26 8.11
C ASN A 6 1.44 2.93 7.19
N LYS A 7 1.04 3.88 6.33
CA LYS A 7 -0.03 3.65 5.34
C LYS A 7 0.34 2.56 4.33
N TYR A 8 1.60 2.53 3.90
CA TYR A 8 2.11 1.48 3.02
C TYR A 8 2.07 0.10 3.70
N GLU A 9 2.56 -0.03 4.93
CA GLU A 9 2.55 -1.30 5.65
C GLU A 9 1.13 -1.78 6.01
N ASN A 10 0.21 -0.85 6.31
CA ASN A 10 -1.20 -1.18 6.50
C ASN A 10 -1.83 -1.72 5.21
N ALA A 11 -1.65 -1.03 4.08
CA ALA A 11 -2.16 -1.48 2.78
C ALA A 11 -1.57 -2.84 2.38
N LYS A 12 -0.30 -3.10 2.70
CA LYS A 12 0.37 -4.39 2.52
C LYS A 12 -0.28 -5.49 3.36
N SER A 13 -0.52 -5.24 4.65
CA SER A 13 -1.18 -6.19 5.53
C SER A 13 -2.58 -6.54 5.00
N SER A 14 -3.38 -5.53 4.64
CA SER A 14 -4.71 -5.73 4.04
C SER A 14 -4.65 -6.49 2.72
N SER A 15 -3.65 -6.23 1.86
CA SER A 15 -3.49 -6.96 0.61
C SER A 15 -3.32 -8.47 0.82
N ILE A 16 -2.53 -8.87 1.82
CA ILE A 16 -2.31 -10.27 2.15
C ILE A 16 -3.59 -10.91 2.65
N GLU A 17 -4.35 -10.20 3.47
CA GLU A 17 -5.66 -10.67 3.97
C GLU A 17 -6.67 -10.83 2.84
N PHE A 18 -6.81 -9.83 1.97
CA PHE A 18 -7.70 -9.90 0.81
C PHE A 18 -7.33 -11.03 -0.16
N MET A 19 -6.04 -11.26 -0.37
CA MET A 19 -5.57 -12.38 -1.19
C MET A 19 -5.96 -13.73 -0.56
N LYS A 20 -5.75 -13.89 0.75
CA LYS A 20 -6.13 -15.11 1.50
C LYS A 20 -7.63 -15.35 1.48
N ASN A 21 -8.43 -14.29 1.55
CA ASN A 21 -9.89 -14.34 1.55
C ASN A 21 -10.49 -14.45 0.13
N GLY A 22 -9.68 -14.48 -0.93
CA GLY A 22 -10.16 -14.52 -2.32
C GLY A 22 -10.82 -13.22 -2.78
N GLN A 23 -10.65 -12.11 -2.07
CA GLN A 23 -11.24 -10.81 -2.38
C GLN A 23 -10.39 -10.06 -3.41
N ILE A 24 -10.40 -10.53 -4.66
CA ILE A 24 -9.49 -10.07 -5.74
C ILE A 24 -9.57 -8.55 -5.96
N SER A 25 -10.78 -7.97 -5.99
CA SER A 25 -10.93 -6.51 -6.19
C SER A 25 -10.33 -5.70 -5.05
N ALA A 26 -10.52 -6.14 -3.80
CA ALA A 26 -9.96 -5.48 -2.62
C ALA A 26 -8.43 -5.63 -2.57
N TYR A 27 -7.92 -6.82 -2.91
CA TYR A 27 -6.50 -7.07 -3.09
C TYR A 27 -5.90 -6.12 -4.12
N LEU A 28 -6.47 -6.02 -5.32
CA LEU A 28 -5.98 -5.12 -6.36
C LEU A 28 -5.99 -3.65 -5.90
N ASN A 29 -7.05 -3.21 -5.23
CA ASN A 29 -7.14 -1.85 -4.69
C ASN A 29 -6.05 -1.57 -3.66
N SER A 30 -5.79 -2.52 -2.75
CA SER A 30 -4.72 -2.36 -1.75
C SER A 30 -3.32 -2.28 -2.37
N LEU A 31 -3.07 -3.02 -3.46
CA LEU A 31 -1.81 -2.91 -4.22
C LEU A 31 -1.65 -1.53 -4.89
N LEU A 32 -2.73 -0.97 -5.44
CA LEU A 32 -2.71 0.38 -6.01
C LEU A 32 -2.39 1.42 -4.94
N GLU A 33 -2.94 1.25 -3.73
CA GLU A 33 -2.66 2.12 -2.59
C GLU A 33 -1.20 2.05 -2.15
N MET A 34 -0.64 0.83 -2.04
CA MET A 34 0.78 0.63 -1.77
C MET A 34 1.66 1.35 -2.80
N ASN A 35 1.36 1.20 -4.09
CA ASN A 35 2.12 1.87 -5.14
C ASN A 35 2.03 3.41 -5.03
N LYS A 36 0.86 3.95 -4.72
CA LYS A 36 0.67 5.39 -4.46
C LYS A 36 1.57 5.88 -3.32
N TYR A 37 1.55 5.20 -2.17
CA TYR A 37 2.39 5.60 -1.03
C TYR A 37 3.88 5.45 -1.32
N LYS A 38 4.30 4.40 -2.03
CA LYS A 38 5.68 4.22 -2.47
C LYS A 38 6.15 5.39 -3.35
N ARG A 39 5.34 5.82 -4.32
CA ARG A 39 5.65 6.99 -5.17
C ARG A 39 5.76 8.28 -4.37
N LEU A 40 4.87 8.50 -3.41
CA LEU A 40 4.92 9.68 -2.53
C LEU A 40 6.18 9.67 -1.65
N MET A 41 6.58 8.52 -1.10
CA MET A 41 7.82 8.40 -0.33
C MET A 41 9.05 8.72 -1.19
N VAL A 42 9.12 8.21 -2.42
CA VAL A 42 10.22 8.50 -3.35
C VAL A 42 10.26 10.00 -3.69
N ALA A 43 9.11 10.61 -3.97
CA ALA A 43 9.03 12.04 -4.28
C ALA A 43 9.50 12.93 -3.12
N ILE A 44 9.21 12.55 -1.88
CA ILE A 44 9.68 13.27 -0.69
C ILE A 44 11.19 13.10 -0.49
N THR A 45 11.74 11.92 -0.74
CA THR A 45 13.19 11.68 -0.61
C THR A 45 14.01 12.36 -1.71
N ALA A 46 13.43 12.55 -2.89
CA ALA A 46 14.08 13.19 -4.04
C ALA A 46 14.12 14.73 -3.95
N ASN A 47 13.49 15.32 -2.92
CA ASN A 47 13.30 16.75 -2.74
C ASN A 47 13.99 17.22 -1.46
#